data_AF-A0A1M4UR60-F1
#
_entry.id   AF-A0A1M4UR60-F1
#
_cell.length_a   1.000
_cell.length_b   1.000
_cell.length_c   1.000
_cell.angle_alpha   90.00
_cell.angle_beta   90.00
_cell.angle_gamma   90.00
#
_symmetry.space_group_name_H-M   'P 1'
#
loop_
_entity.id
_entity.type
_entity.pdbx_description
1 polymer ?
#
loop_
_entity_poly.entity_id
_entity_poly.type
_entity_poly.pdbx_seq_one_letter_code
_entity_poly.pdbx_strand_id
1 'polypeptide(L)' 'MSDEIFKNYVYDLGVLIKESAELAKAEKDASQETNADTYKLGYLMALHDVVSLMKEQADVFGIEQCLIGLDDIDPESELL' A
#
# COMPACT_ATOMS: atom_id res chain seq x y z
N MET A 1 9.16 -6.30 25.17
CA MET A 1 8.17 -6.37 24.07
C MET A 1 8.52 -7.62 23.27
N SER A 2 7.56 -8.49 22.95
CA SER A 2 7.86 -9.74 22.22
C SER A 2 7.94 -9.49 20.71
N ASP A 3 8.82 -10.24 20.03
CA ASP A 3 8.96 -10.18 18.55
C ASP A 3 7.63 -10.41 17.83
N GLU A 4 6.74 -11.22 18.41
CA GLU A 4 5.40 -11.49 17.89
C GLU A 4 4.53 -10.23 17.76
N ILE A 5 4.63 -9.30 18.70
CA ILE A 5 3.85 -8.05 18.66
C ILE A 5 4.29 -7.20 17.47
N PHE A 6 5.60 -7.12 17.22
CA PHE A 6 6.13 -6.35 16.09
C PHE A 6 5.78 -7.00 14.75
N LYS A 7 5.87 -8.32 14.64
CA LYS A 7 5.46 -9.05 13.43
C LYS A 7 4.00 -8.80 13.09
N ASN A 8 3.12 -8.96 14.08
CA ASN A 8 1.69 -8.73 13.87
C ASN A 8 1.41 -7.26 13.52
N TYR A 9 2.08 -6.32 14.19
CA TYR A 9 1.94 -4.90 13.87
C TYR A 9 2.35 -4.57 12.42
N VAL A 10 3.49 -5.10 11.97
CA VAL A 10 3.98 -4.86 10.60
C VAL A 10 3.06 -5.49 9.57
N TYR A 11 2.63 -6.74 9.80
CA TYR A 11 1.69 -7.43 8.93
C TYR A 11 0.36 -6.67 8.83
N ASP A 12 -0.25 -6.34 9.97
CA ASP A 12 -1.52 -5.61 10.01
C ASP A 12 -1.40 -4.24 9.33
N LEU A 13 -0.29 -3.52 9.56
CA LEU A 13 -0.04 -2.24 8.92
C LEU A 13 0.02 -2.35 7.39
N GLY A 14 0.71 -3.36 6.85
CA GLY A 14 0.76 -3.57 5.40
C GLY A 14 -0.61 -3.93 4.82
N VAL A 15 -1.39 -4.77 5.50
CA VAL A 15 -2.78 -5.07 5.11
C VAL A 15 -3.63 -3.79 5.06
N LEU A 16 -3.56 -2.94 6.10
CA LEU A 16 -4.31 -1.69 6.17
C LEU A 16 -3.91 -0.68 5.08
N ILE A 17 -2.62 -0.62 4.74
CA ILE A 17 -2.12 0.22 3.65
C ILE A 17 -2.63 -0.28 2.31
N LYS A 18 -2.61 -1.61 2.09
CA LYS A 18 -3.17 -2.24 0.89
C LYS A 18 -4.66 -1.93 0.74
N GLU A 19 -5.45 -2.13 1.79
CA GLU A 19 -6.89 -1.80 1.78
C GLU A 19 -7.12 -0.32 1.48
N SER A 20 -6.29 0.57 2.03
CA SER A 20 -6.36 2.00 1.71
C SER A 20 -6.07 2.28 0.23
N ALA A 21 -5.14 1.55 -0.37
CA ALA A 21 -4.77 1.68 -1.78
C ALA A 21 -5.88 1.20 -2.73
N GLU A 22 -6.50 0.07 -2.41
CA GLU A 22 -7.67 -0.45 -3.13
C GLU A 22 -8.86 0.51 -3.07
N LEU A 23 -9.13 1.08 -1.89
CA LEU A 23 -10.19 2.08 -1.72
C LEU A 23 -9.89 3.37 -2.49
N ALA A 24 -8.65 3.88 -2.41
CA ALA A 24 -8.24 5.08 -3.14
C ALA A 24 -8.39 4.90 -4.66
N LYS A 25 -8.04 3.71 -5.17
CA LYS A 25 -8.23 3.35 -6.58
C LYS A 25 -9.70 3.33 -6.96
N ALA A 26 -10.54 2.65 -6.17
CA ALA A 26 -11.99 2.62 -6.41
C ALA A 26 -12.62 4.02 -6.39
N GLU A 27 -12.18 4.90 -5.48
CA GLU A 27 -12.67 6.28 -5.40
C GLU A 27 -12.23 7.16 -6.57
N LYS A 28 -11.01 6.94 -7.09
CA LYS A 28 -10.51 7.58 -8.32
C LYS A 28 -11.30 7.10 -9.53
N ASP A 29 -11.48 5.78 -9.69
CA ASP A 29 -12.18 5.20 -10.84
C ASP A 29 -13.67 5.58 -10.88
N ALA A 30 -14.28 5.80 -9.71
CA ALA A 30 -15.68 6.23 -9.60
C ALA A 30 -15.89 7.74 -9.80
N SER A 31 -14.84 8.56 -9.89
CA SER A 31 -15.00 10.00 -9.99
C SER A 31 -15.27 10.47 -11.41
N GLN A 32 -16.08 11.52 -11.54
CA GLN A 32 -16.33 12.20 -12.80
C GLN A 32 -15.53 13.51 -12.80
N GLU A 33 -14.63 13.64 -13.79
CA GLU A 33 -13.72 14.75 -14.08
C GLU A 33 -14.02 16.07 -13.33
N THR A 34 -13.49 16.20 -12.12
CA THR A 34 -13.54 17.43 -11.30
C THR A 34 -12.22 17.64 -10.55
N ASN A 35 -12.01 18.81 -9.93
CA ASN A 35 -10.81 19.10 -9.13
C ASN A 35 -10.57 18.09 -7.97
N ALA A 36 -11.60 17.34 -7.54
CA ALA A 36 -11.45 16.25 -6.58
C ALA A 36 -10.55 15.12 -7.11
N ASP A 37 -10.41 14.99 -8.43
CA ASP A 37 -9.64 13.93 -9.08
C ASP A 37 -8.14 14.14 -8.93
N THR A 38 -7.70 15.40 -8.87
CA THR A 38 -6.27 15.70 -8.64
C THR A 38 -5.84 15.25 -7.24
N TYR A 39 -6.69 15.46 -6.23
CA TYR A 39 -6.41 14.99 -4.88
C TYR A 39 -6.43 13.46 -4.81
N LYS A 40 -7.44 12.81 -5.38
CA LYS A 40 -7.56 11.34 -5.40
C LYS A 40 -6.40 10.67 -6.12
N LEU A 41 -6.00 11.21 -7.28
CA LEU A 41 -4.82 10.75 -8.00
C LEU A 41 -3.56 10.94 -7.16
N GLY A 42 -3.36 12.11 -6.55
CA GLY A 42 -2.20 12.35 -5.69
C GLY A 42 -2.16 11.44 -4.46
N TYR A 43 -3.32 11.11 -3.88
CA TYR A 43 -3.42 10.18 -2.77
C TYR A 43 -3.10 8.73 -3.19
N LEU A 44 -3.60 8.29 -4.34
CA LEU A 44 -3.27 6.99 -4.92
C LEU A 44 -1.77 6.87 -5.21
N MET A 45 -1.15 7.92 -5.78
CA MET A 45 0.29 7.98 -6.00
C MET A 45 1.09 7.96 -4.69
N ALA A 46 0.59 8.59 -3.62
CA ALA A 46 1.26 8.50 -2.32
C ALA A 46 1.22 7.07 -1.76
N LEU A 47 0.13 6.34 -1.96
CA LEU A 47 0.01 4.93 -1.55
C LEU A 47 0.91 4.02 -2.40
N HIS A 48 1.04 4.30 -3.70
CA HIS A 48 2.05 3.67 -4.56
C HIS A 48 3.46 3.78 -3.94
N ASP A 49 3.87 4.99 -3.56
CA ASP A 49 5.21 5.23 -3.03
C ASP A 49 5.42 4.52 -1.68
N VAL A 50 4.41 4.52 -0.81
CA VAL A 50 4.47 3.83 0.49
C VAL A 50 4.59 2.31 0.31
N VAL A 51 3.75 1.71 -0.54
CA VAL A 51 3.78 0.26 -0.81
C VAL A 51 5.13 -0.13 -1.42
N SER A 52 5.61 0.63 -2.42
CA SER A 52 6.89 0.38 -3.07
C SER A 52 8.05 0.46 -2.07
N LEU A 53 8.08 1.51 -1.24
CA LEU A 53 9.10 1.65 -0.21
C LEU A 53 9.08 0.50 0.79
N MET A 54 7.90 0.05 1.23
CA MET A 54 7.79 -1.08 2.16
C MET A 54 8.30 -2.39 1.56
N LYS A 55 7.97 -2.67 0.29
CA LYS A 55 8.45 -3.87 -0.42
C LYS A 55 9.97 -3.81 -0.62
N GLU A 56 10.51 -2.66 -1.05
CA GLU A 56 11.96 -2.46 -1.19
C GLU A 56 12.70 -2.65 0.14
N GLN A 57 12.17 -2.10 1.24
CA GLN A 57 12.77 -2.31 2.56
C GLN A 57 12.75 -3.78 2.96
N ALA A 58 11.63 -4.48 2.76
CA ALA A 58 11.55 -5.91 3.06
C ALA A 58 12.58 -6.72 2.27
N ASP A 59 12.74 -6.44 0.97
CA ASP A 59 13.76 -7.08 0.15
C ASP A 59 15.18 -6.80 0.66
N VAL A 60 15.49 -5.56 1.06
CA VAL A 60 16.79 -5.17 1.66
C VAL A 60 17.09 -5.92 2.96
N PHE A 61 16.07 -6.15 3.79
CA PHE A 61 16.21 -6.90 5.04
C PHE A 61 16.05 -8.41 4.89
N GLY A 62 15.78 -8.92 3.68
CA GLY A 62 15.52 -10.33 3.43
C GLY A 62 14.23 -10.83 4.10
N ILE A 63 13.23 -9.96 4.24
CA ILE A 63 11.91 -10.27 4.79
C ILE A 63 11.00 -10.65 3.61
N GLU A 64 10.37 -11.82 3.69
CA GLU A 64 9.38 -12.21 2.69
C GLU A 64 8.18 -11.25 2.71
N GLN A 65 7.71 -10.83 1.54
CA GLN A 65 6.65 -9.82 1.41
C GLN A 65 5.31 -10.28 2.04
N CYS A 66 5.07 -11.59 2.16
CA CYS A 66 3.92 -12.15 2.85
C CYS A 66 3.93 -11.88 4.36
N LEU A 67 5.12 -11.69 4.95
CA LEU A 67 5.27 -11.35 6.37
C LEU A 67 4.95 -9.89 6.67
N ILE A 68 4.90 -9.05 5.64
CA ILE A 68 4.47 -7.64 5.75
C ILE A 68 3.09 -7.42 5.14
N GLY A 69 2.39 -8.46 4.68
CA GLY A 69 1.04 -8.36 4.13
C GLY A 69 0.93 -7.66 2.76
N LEU A 70 2.00 -7.65 1.96
CA LEU A 70 2.07 -6.95 0.66
C LEU A 70 2.51 -7.85 -0.51
N ASP A 71 2.42 -9.17 -0.39
CA ASP A 71 2.81 -10.12 -1.43
C ASP A 71 1.83 -10.21 -2.61
N ASP A 72 0.57 -9.82 -2.38
CA ASP A 72 -0.52 -9.91 -3.35
C ASP A 72 -0.85 -8.59 -4.06
N ILE A 73 -0.12 -7.51 -3.77
CA ILE A 73 -0.26 -6.21 -4.43
C ILE A 73 0.99 -5.86 -5.23
N ASP A 74 0.81 -5.51 -6.50
CA ASP A 74 1.83 -4.95 -7.37
C ASP A 74 1.61 -3.44 -7.57
N PRO A 75 2.40 -2.58 -6.91
CA PRO A 75 2.17 -1.14 -6.94
C PRO A 75 2.21 -0.57 -8.38
N GLU A 76 3.08 -1.10 -9.25
CA GLU A 76 3.27 -0.58 -10.60
C GLU A 76 2.07 -0.84 -11.52
N SER A 77 1.46 -2.02 -11.42
CA SER A 77 0.29 -2.36 -12.25
C SER A 77 -1.04 -2.00 -11.60
N GLU A 78 -1.06 -1.82 -10.28
CA GLU A 78 -2.31 -1.60 -9.55
C GLU A 78 -2.54 -0.15 -9.12
N LEU A 79 -1.49 0.64 -8.90
CA LEU A 79 -1.61 1.98 -8.30
C LEU A 79 -1.19 3.14 -9.23
N LEU A 80 -0.74 2.85 -10.46
CA LEU A 80 -0.42 3.83 -11.50
C LEU A 80 -1.45 3.83 -12.65
#